data_AF-F4S6B1-F1
#
_entry.id   AF-F4S6B1-F1
#
_cell.length_a   1.000
_cell.length_b   1.000
_cell.length_c   1.000
_cell.angle_alpha   90.00
_cell.angle_beta   90.00
_cell.angle_gamma   90.00
#
_symmetry.space_group_name_H-M   'P 1'
#
loop_
_entity.id
_entity.type
_entity.pdbx_description
1 polymer ?
#
loop_
_entity_poly.entity_id
_entity_poly.type
_entity_poly.pdbx_seq_one_letter_code
_entity_poly.pdbx_strand_id
1 'polypeptide(L)'
;MDSLEPECTPLKKSYDGCFNRWFERYLQLSNQYEIECGQQWTAYQTCLNKAIESRQLKPLLDAARQEDPLKSYNDIETSTGR
;
A
#
# COMPACT_ATOMS: atom_id res chain seq x y z
N MET A 1 -0.87 7.19 -12.91
CA MET A 1 -1.31 8.07 -11.82
C MET A 1 -0.08 8.70 -11.21
N ASP A 2 -0.14 9.98 -10.86
CA ASP A 2 0.99 10.68 -10.24
C ASP A 2 0.99 10.47 -8.73
N SER A 3 2.15 10.69 -8.09
CA SER A 3 2.27 10.61 -6.64
C SER A 3 1.74 11.88 -5.95
N LEU A 4 1.66 11.86 -4.62
CA LEU A 4 1.32 13.04 -3.80
C LEU A 4 2.27 14.21 -4.06
N GLU A 5 3.54 13.92 -4.32
CA GLU A 5 4.53 14.91 -4.76
C GLU A 5 5.12 14.57 -6.13
N PRO A 6 5.35 15.58 -7.00
CA PRO A 6 5.88 15.37 -8.34
C PRO A 6 7.21 14.59 -8.36
N GLU A 7 8.13 14.89 -7.43
CA GLU A 7 9.44 14.22 -7.34
C GLU A 7 9.35 12.74 -7.00
N CYS A 8 8.27 12.30 -6.33
CA CYS A 8 8.05 10.90 -6.02
C CYS A 8 7.41 10.12 -7.19
N THR A 9 6.91 10.82 -8.23
CA THR A 9 6.18 10.19 -9.35
C THR A 9 7.02 9.20 -10.16
N PRO A 10 8.30 9.46 -10.51
CA PRO A 10 9.13 8.46 -11.19
C PRO A 10 9.35 7.20 -10.35
N LEU A 11 9.57 7.37 -9.03
CA LEU A 11 9.75 6.26 -8.09
C LEU A 11 8.47 5.43 -7.98
N LYS A 12 7.31 6.10 -7.90
CA LYS A 12 6.00 5.44 -7.91
C LYS A 12 5.80 4.62 -9.18
N LYS A 13 6.05 5.19 -10.36
CA LYS A 13 5.90 4.48 -11.65
C LYS A 13 6.81 3.25 -11.73
N SER A 14 8.05 3.36 -11.23
CA SER A 14 8.98 2.24 -11.14
C SER A 14 8.46 1.13 -10.22
N TYR A 15 7.97 1.50 -9.04
CA TYR A 15 7.39 0.56 -8.07
C TYR A 15 6.11 -0.11 -8.62
N ASP A 16 5.14 0.67 -9.08
CA ASP A 16 3.87 0.19 -9.62
C ASP A 16 4.10 -0.79 -10.78
N GLY A 17 5.05 -0.48 -11.67
CA GLY A 17 5.43 -1.38 -12.77
C GLY A 17 6.03 -2.71 -12.30
N CYS A 18 6.83 -2.70 -11.23
CA CYS A 18 7.34 -3.93 -10.61
C CYS A 18 6.20 -4.73 -9.97
N PHE A 19 5.43 -4.07 -9.09
CA PHE A 19 4.33 -4.67 -8.36
C PHE A 19 3.33 -5.33 -9.29
N ASN A 20 2.92 -4.70 -10.39
CA ASN A 20 1.94 -5.27 -11.32
C ASN A 20 2.44 -6.60 -11.94
N ARG A 21 3.72 -6.67 -12.35
CA ARG A 21 4.32 -7.92 -12.90
C ARG A 21 4.46 -9.01 -11.85
N TRP A 22 4.78 -8.63 -10.62
CA TRP A 22 4.82 -9.57 -9.51
C TRP A 22 3.40 -10.08 -9.15
N PHE A 23 2.43 -9.17 -9.12
CA PHE A 23 1.05 -9.43 -8.71
C PHE A 23 0.36 -10.44 -9.62
N GLU A 24 0.60 -10.37 -10.94
CA GLU A 24 0.13 -11.36 -11.92
C GLU A 24 0.56 -12.80 -11.58
N ARG A 25 1.67 -12.97 -10.86
CA ARG A 25 2.26 -14.28 -10.51
C ARG A 25 2.17 -14.57 -9.01
N TYR A 26 1.53 -13.70 -8.24
CA TYR A 26 1.57 -13.74 -6.77
C TYR A 26 1.07 -15.08 -6.19
N LEU A 27 -0.01 -15.64 -6.74
CA LEU A 27 -0.58 -16.91 -6.27
C LEU A 27 0.38 -18.11 -6.46
N GLN A 28 1.40 -17.97 -7.32
CA GLN A 28 2.36 -19.02 -7.64
C GLN A 28 3.70 -18.81 -6.91
N LEU A 29 4.08 -17.56 -6.63
CA LEU A 29 5.42 -17.17 -6.19
C LEU A 29 5.40 -16.10 -5.08
N SER A 30 4.53 -16.27 -4.08
CA SER A 30 4.28 -15.28 -3.01
C SER A 30 5.54 -14.81 -2.27
N ASN A 31 6.58 -15.64 -2.20
CA ASN A 31 7.78 -15.38 -1.39
C ASN A 31 8.89 -14.63 -2.13
N GLN A 32 8.64 -14.12 -3.34
CA GLN A 32 9.68 -13.41 -4.14
C GLN A 32 9.53 -11.89 -4.16
N TYR A 33 8.49 -11.33 -3.51
CA TYR A 33 8.23 -9.89 -3.52
C TYR A 33 9.45 -9.05 -3.14
N GLU A 34 10.09 -9.40 -2.02
CA GLU A 34 11.19 -8.60 -1.47
C GLU A 34 12.39 -8.58 -2.43
N ILE A 35 12.65 -9.71 -3.09
CA ILE A 35 13.73 -9.85 -4.07
C ILE A 35 13.41 -9.06 -5.35
N GLU A 36 12.15 -9.11 -5.82
CA GLU A 36 11.76 -8.49 -7.09
C GLU A 36 11.54 -6.97 -6.97
N CYS A 37 10.86 -6.54 -5.91
CA CYS A 37 10.30 -5.18 -5.80
C CYS A 37 10.67 -4.44 -4.50
N GLY A 38 11.37 -5.06 -3.55
CA GLY A 38 11.70 -4.47 -2.26
C GLY A 38 12.47 -3.15 -2.39
N GLN A 39 13.48 -3.10 -3.25
CA GLN A 39 14.28 -1.89 -3.48
C GLN A 39 13.44 -0.73 -4.04
N GLN A 40 12.59 -1.01 -5.04
CA GLN A 40 11.71 -0.03 -5.67
C GLN A 40 10.68 0.49 -4.66
N TRP A 41 10.15 -0.41 -3.82
CA TRP A 41 9.25 -0.07 -2.73
C TRP A 41 9.91 0.86 -1.72
N THR A 42 11.09 0.50 -1.19
CA THR A 42 11.80 1.32 -0.21
C THR A 42 12.09 2.72 -0.75
N ALA A 43 12.54 2.83 -2.00
CA ALA A 43 12.82 4.12 -2.62
C ALA A 43 11.56 5.00 -2.72
N TYR A 44 10.46 4.45 -3.22
CA TYR A 44 9.18 5.16 -3.32
C TYR A 44 8.61 5.50 -1.94
N GLN A 45 8.53 4.54 -1.03
CA GLN A 45 7.96 4.70 0.31
C GLN A 45 8.72 5.78 1.10
N THR A 46 10.05 5.82 0.99
CA THR A 46 10.87 6.86 1.64
C THR A 46 10.51 8.26 1.13
N CYS A 47 10.35 8.43 -0.18
CA CYS A 47 9.93 9.70 -0.76
C CYS A 47 8.52 10.09 -0.29
N LEU A 48 7.58 9.15 -0.37
CA LEU A 48 6.18 9.36 0.01
C LEU A 48 6.03 9.72 1.49
N ASN A 49 6.74 9.04 2.40
CA ASN A 49 6.63 9.31 3.84
C ASN A 49 7.11 10.72 4.18
N LYS A 50 8.19 11.20 3.55
CA LYS A 50 8.63 12.60 3.70
C LYS A 50 7.54 13.59 3.27
N ALA A 51 6.88 13.31 2.14
CA ALA A 51 5.76 14.14 1.67
C ALA A 51 4.59 14.16 2.67
N ILE A 52 4.19 12.99 3.18
CA ILE A 52 3.11 12.84 4.17
C ILE A 52 3.43 13.62 5.45
N GLU A 53 4.66 13.54 5.95
CA GLU A 53 5.12 14.27 7.12
C GLU A 53 5.09 15.79 6.88
N SER A 54 5.64 16.26 5.75
CA SER A 54 5.67 17.69 5.41
C SER A 54 4.28 18.33 5.34
N ARG A 55 3.27 17.54 4.94
CA ARG A 55 1.86 17.97 4.82
C ARG A 55 1.05 17.73 6.10
N GLN A 56 1.67 17.22 7.16
CA GLN A 56 1.03 16.95 8.47
C GLN A 56 -0.18 15.99 8.35
N LEU A 57 -0.18 15.12 7.35
CA LEU A 57 -1.27 14.17 7.11
C LEU A 57 -1.13 12.88 7.96
N LYS A 58 0.04 12.66 8.55
CA LYS A 58 0.37 11.43 9.27
C LYS A 58 -0.67 11.05 10.35
N PRO A 59 -1.12 11.94 11.25
CA PRO A 59 -2.09 11.55 12.29
C PRO A 59 -3.44 11.10 11.72
N LEU A 60 -3.92 11.78 10.67
CA LEU A 60 -5.18 11.43 10.01
C LEU A 60 -5.07 10.10 9.27
N LEU A 61 -3.95 9.89 8.57
CA LEU A 61 -3.70 8.64 7.87
C LEU A 61 -3.53 7.47 8.85
N ASP A 62 -2.84 7.68 9.96
CA ASP A 62 -2.65 6.65 10.99
C ASP A 62 -4.00 6.29 11.63
N ALA A 63 -4.85 7.27 11.96
CA ALA A 63 -6.20 7.01 12.47
C ALA A 63 -7.02 6.16 11.49
N ALA A 64 -7.07 6.55 10.21
CA ALA A 64 -7.80 5.81 9.18
C ALA A 64 -7.25 4.38 8.95
N ARG A 65 -5.94 4.17 9.12
CA ARG A 65 -5.32 2.83 8.99
C ARG A 65 -5.60 1.90 10.16
N GLN A 66 -5.99 2.43 11.32
CA GLN A 66 -6.41 1.64 12.49
C GLN A 66 -7.89 1.26 12.43
N GLU A 67 -8.66 1.88 11.55
CA GLU A 67 -10.03 1.46 11.29
C GLU A 67 -10.01 0.09 10.58
N ASP A 68 -10.92 -0.81 10.98
CA ASP A 68 -11.23 -2.05 10.27
C ASP A 68 -12.63 -1.92 9.67
N PRO A 69 -12.76 -1.41 8.43
CA PRO A 69 -14.06 -1.17 7.81
C PRO A 69 -14.89 -2.45 7.62
N LEU A 70 -14.25 -3.62 7.59
CA LEU A 70 -14.90 -4.90 7.32
C LEU A 70 -15.35 -5.61 8.60
N LYS A 71 -14.98 -5.11 9.78
CA LYS A 71 -15.41 -5.70 11.06
C LYS A 71 -16.94 -5.83 11.17
N SER A 72 -17.68 -4.82 10.73
CA SER A 72 -19.15 -4.83 10.76
C SER A 72 -19.78 -5.90 9.88
N TYR A 73 -19.11 -6.38 8.83
CA TYR A 73 -19.60 -7.47 7.97
C TYR A 73 -19.53 -8.83 8.68
N ASN A 74 -18.46 -9.08 9.44
CA ASN A 74 -18.30 -10.32 10.22
C ASN A 74 -19.29 -10.40 11.40
N ASP A 75 -19.69 -9.25 11.95
CA ASP A 75 -20.72 -9.16 12.99
C ASP A 75 -22.13 -9.47 12.43
N ILE A 76 -22.37 -9.24 11.14
CA ILE A 76 -23.62 -9.61 10.45
C ILE A 76 -23.71 -11.11 10.19
N GLU A 77 -22.60 -11.77 9.80
CA GLU A 77 -22.56 -13.23 9.59
C GLU A 77 -22.78 -14.00 10.89
N THR A 78 -22.19 -13.54 12.00
CA THR A 78 -22.40 -14.18 13.31
C THR A 78 -23.81 -13.96 13.88
N SER A 79 -24.52 -12.89 13.47
CA SER A 79 -25.90 -12.65 13.91
C SER A 79 -26.98 -13.34 13.05
N THR A 80 -26.64 -13.84 11.85
CA THR A 80 -27.63 -14.46 10.92
C THR A 80 -27.67 -15.98 10.95
N GLY A 81 -26.85 -16.66 11.77
CA GLY A 81 -27.09 -18.06 12.16
C GLY A 81 -27.40 -19.00 10.99
N ARG A 82 -26.47 -19.11 10.03
CA ARG A 82 -26.37 -20.27 9.14
C ARG A 82 -24.93 -20.77 9.11
#